data_AF-A0A7W8QBT0-F1
#
_entry.id   AF-A0A7W8QBT0-F1
#
_cell.length_a   1.000
_cell.length_b   1.000
_cell.length_c   1.000
_cell.angle_alpha   90.00
_cell.angle_beta   90.00
_cell.angle_gamma   90.00
#
_symmetry.space_group_name_H-M   'P 1'
#
loop_
_entity.id
_entity.type
_entity.pdbx_description
1 polymer ?
#
loop_
_entity_poly.entity_id
_entity_poly.type
_entity_poly.pdbx_seq_one_letter_code
_entity_poly.pdbx_strand_id
1 'polypeptide(L)' 'MSIADAHGQVFGGHVAHGCMVRTTVELLLVSVAGYSFAREPDPQTGFMELVIRGGGGAPRPDSA' A
#
# COMPACT_ATOMS: atom_id res chain seq x y z
N MET A 1 4.49 -9.09 2.61
CA MET A 1 3.79 -10.21 1.95
C MET A 1 4.13 -11.49 2.68
N SER A 2 3.15 -12.38 2.78
CA SER A 2 3.31 -13.72 3.33
C SER A 2 2.97 -14.73 2.24
N ILE A 3 3.78 -15.78 2.08
CA ILE A 3 3.57 -16.85 1.11
C ILE A 3 3.69 -18.20 1.79
N ALA A 4 2.93 -19.18 1.31
CA ALA A 4 3.05 -20.58 1.72
C ALA A 4 3.58 -21.43 0.56
N ASP A 5 4.48 -22.36 0.86
CA ASP A 5 4.91 -23.38 -0.09
C ASP A 5 3.92 -24.56 -0.16
N ALA A 6 4.25 -25.58 -0.96
CA ALA A 6 3.41 -26.76 -1.14
C ALA A 6 3.28 -27.65 0.13
N HIS A 7 4.14 -27.44 1.13
CA HIS A 7 4.11 -28.13 2.42
C HIS A 7 3.42 -27.30 3.52
N GLY A 8 2.94 -26.09 3.18
CA GLY A 8 2.31 -25.19 4.12
C GLY A 8 3.30 -24.39 4.98
N GLN A 9 4.59 -24.42 4.67
CA GLN A 9 5.58 -23.57 5.37
C GLN A 9 5.38 -22.12 4.92
N VAL A 10 5.32 -21.20 5.90
CA VAL A 10 5.04 -19.79 5.65
C VAL A 10 6.32 -18.96 5.74
N PHE A 11 6.53 -18.12 4.74
CA PHE A 11 7.62 -17.14 4.68
C PHE A 11 7.05 -15.72 4.55
N GLY A 12 7.73 -14.73 5.11
CA GLY A 12 7.24 -13.35 5.11
C GLY A 12 8.35 -12.30 4.97
N GLY A 13 8.00 -11.14 4.40
CA GLY A 13 8.93 -10.02 4.25
C GLY A 13 8.35 -8.84 3.47
N HIS A 14 9.21 -7.88 3.14
CA HIS A 14 8.87 -6.76 2.24
C HIS A 14 8.66 -7.29 0.81
N VAL A 15 7.66 -6.76 0.11
CA VAL A 15 7.44 -7.12 -1.30
C VAL A 15 8.48 -6.40 -2.14
N ALA A 16 9.24 -7.15 -2.92
CA ALA A 16 10.21 -6.62 -3.87
C ALA A 16 9.81 -6.96 -5.31
N HIS A 17 10.55 -6.39 -6.26
CA HIS A 17 10.43 -6.80 -7.65
C HIS A 17 10.73 -8.31 -7.81
N GLY A 18 10.00 -8.99 -8.70
CA GLY A 18 10.19 -10.42 -8.98
C GLY A 18 9.13 -11.35 -8.39
N CYS A 19 8.13 -10.82 -7.66
CA CYS A 19 6.95 -11.58 -7.25
C CYS A 19 6.06 -11.91 -8.47
N MET A 20 6.32 -13.04 -9.13
CA MET A 20 5.56 -13.49 -10.30
C MET A 20 4.28 -14.22 -9.91
N VAL A 21 3.17 -13.84 -10.52
CA VAL A 21 1.88 -14.54 -10.38
C VAL A 21 1.94 -15.87 -11.13
N ARG A 22 1.68 -16.98 -10.42
CA ARG A 22 1.69 -18.31 -11.03
C ARG A 22 0.40 -18.64 -11.79
N THR A 23 -0.75 -18.35 -11.19
CA THR A 23 -2.07 -18.65 -11.77
C THR A 23 -2.92 -17.38 -11.86
N THR A 24 -3.25 -16.80 -10.71
CA THR A 24 -4.03 -15.56 -10.60
C THR A 24 -3.57 -14.75 -9.38
N VAL A 25 -3.83 -13.45 -9.43
CA VAL A 25 -3.76 -12.57 -8.26
C VAL A 25 -5.07 -11.79 -8.21
N GLU A 26 -5.73 -11.85 -7.07
CA GLU A 26 -6.92 -11.06 -6.80
C GLU A 26 -6.49 -9.86 -5.96
N LEU A 27 -6.61 -8.65 -6.53
CA LEU A 27 -6.19 -7.40 -5.90
C LEU A 27 -7.38 -6.47 -5.77
N LEU A 28 -7.59 -5.96 -4.55
CA LEU A 28 -8.51 -4.86 -4.28
C LEU A 28 -7.70 -3.62 -3.92
N LEU A 29 -7.90 -2.55 -4.68
CA LEU A 29 -7.29 -1.25 -4.42
C LEU A 29 -8.35 -0.26 -3.94
N VAL A 30 -8.03 0.53 -2.92
CA VAL A 30 -8.91 1.55 -2.36
C VAL A 30 -8.28 2.92 -2.55
N SER A 31 -9.05 3.85 -3.09
CA SER A 31 -8.69 5.27 -3.10
C SER A 31 -9.39 5.99 -1.95
N VAL A 32 -8.63 6.75 -1.17
CA VAL A 32 -9.16 7.50 -0.01
C VAL A 32 -9.35 8.95 -0.42
N ALA A 33 -10.59 9.32 -0.74
CA ALA A 33 -10.92 10.67 -1.20
C ALA A 33 -10.54 11.73 -0.15
N GLY A 34 -10.01 12.86 -0.62
CA GLY A 34 -9.59 13.97 0.24
C GLY A 34 -8.22 13.79 0.91
N TYR A 35 -7.51 12.70 0.60
CA TYR A 35 -6.15 12.45 1.05
C TYR A 35 -5.18 12.31 -0.12
N SER A 36 -3.94 12.73 0.11
CA SER A 36 -2.80 12.52 -0.78
C SER A 36 -1.64 11.93 0.03
N PHE A 37 -1.04 10.86 -0.51
CA PHE A 37 0.09 10.17 0.11
C PHE A 37 1.36 10.43 -0.71
N ALA A 38 2.45 10.78 -0.03
CA ALA A 38 3.77 10.97 -0.61
C ALA A 38 4.82 10.23 0.22
N ARG A 39 6.05 10.16 -0.29
CA ARG A 39 7.22 9.78 0.52
C ARG A 39 8.24 10.90 0.50
N GLU A 40 8.80 11.23 1.66
CA GLU A 40 9.78 12.30 1.85
C GLU A 40 10.97 11.82 2.70
N PRO A 41 12.20 12.34 2.49
CA PRO A 41 13.35 11.91 3.26
C PRO A 41 13.19 12.22 4.75
N ASP A 42 13.38 11.21 5.62
CA ASP A 42 13.47 11.39 7.06
C ASP A 42 14.93 11.16 7.53
N PRO A 43 15.61 12.19 8.05
CA PRO A 43 16.98 12.05 8.57
C PRO A 43 17.12 11.08 9.74
N GLN A 44 16.05 10.80 10.50
CA GLN A 44 16.10 9.89 11.65
C GLN A 44 16.16 8.43 11.22
N THR A 45 15.47 8.08 10.13
CA THR A 45 15.42 6.70 9.63
C THR A 45 16.40 6.47 8.48
N GLY A 46 16.78 7.53 7.75
CA GLY A 46 17.59 7.45 6.53
C GLY A 46 16.79 6.97 5.31
N PHE A 47 15.47 6.85 5.43
CA PHE A 47 14.59 6.38 4.35
C PHE A 47 13.59 7.46 3.93
N MET A 48 12.89 7.18 2.83
CA MET A 48 11.75 7.98 2.40
C MET A 48 10.53 7.58 3.24
N GLU A 49 10.07 8.37 4.19
CA GLU A 49 8.94 8.01 5.04
C GLU A 49 7.60 8.51 4.49
N LEU A 50 6.51 7.87 4.89
CA LEU A 50 5.15 8.23 4.47
C LEU A 50 4.77 9.63 4.98
N VAL A 51 4.32 10.49 4.07
CA VAL A 51 3.71 11.78 4.38
C VAL A 51 2.27 11.80 3.89
N ILE A 52 1.36 12.16 4.78
CA ILE A 52 -0.08 12.23 4.52
C ILE A 52 -0.52 13.71 4.48
N ARG A 53 -1.19 14.11 3.40
CA ARG A 53 -1.76 15.45 3.22
C ARG A 53 -3.27 15.35 3.02
N GLY A 54 -4.02 16.37 3.47
CA GLY A 54 -5.49 16.39 3.38
C GLY A 54 -6.19 16.08 4.71
N GLY A 55 -7.50 15.80 4.67
CA GLY A 55 -8.30 15.53 5.86
C GLY A 55 -9.23 16.65 6.35
N GLY A 56 -9.42 17.71 5.56
CA GLY A 56 -10.59 18.59 5.72
C GLY A 56 -11.79 17.94 5.03
N GLY A 57 -12.91 17.77 5.74
CA GLY A 57 -14.05 16.91 5.37
C GLY A 57 -14.46 16.92 3.88
N ALA A 58 -14.84 15.74 3.38
CA ALA A 58 -15.33 15.60 2.02
C ALA A 58 -16.61 16.43 1.78
N PRO A 59 -16.80 17.05 0.60
CA PRO A 59 -18.12 17.46 0.13
C PRO A 59 -19.03 16.22 0.08
N ARG A 60 -20.29 16.38 0.49
CA ARG A 60 -21.30 15.32 0.41
C ARG A 60 -21.52 14.86 -1.05
N PRO A 61 -21.94 13.60 -1.28
CA PRO A 61 -22.03 13.00 -2.61
C PRO A 61 -23.22 13.47 -3.48
N ASP A 62 -23.77 14.66 -3.25
CA ASP A 62 -24.99 15.20 -3.88
C ASP A 62 -24.79 16.59 -4.55
N SER A 63 -23.56 16.94 -4.93
CA SER A 63 -23.29 18.13 -5.76
C SER A 63 -22.80 17.78 -7.18
N ALA A 64 -23.59 17.00 -7.91
CA ALA A 64 -23.67 16.98 -9.37
C ALA A 64 -24.96 16.26 -9.80
#